data_AF-A0A920LRM6-F1
#
_entry.id   AF-A0A920LRM6-F1
#
_cell.length_a   1.000
_cell.length_b   1.000
_cell.length_c   1.000
_cell.angle_alpha   90.00
_cell.angle_beta   90.00
_cell.angle_gamma   90.00
#
_symmetry.space_group_name_H-M   'P 1'
#
loop_
_entity.id
_entity.type
_entity.pdbx_description
1 polymer ?
#
loop_
_entity_poly.entity_id
_entity_poly.type
_entity_poly.pdbx_seq_one_letter_code
_entity_poly.pdbx_strand_id
1 'polypeptide(L)'
;MAAVGAAAGFVVTIGAAMFMHEKPFGLEVLAVGLGLVILTMFLWWRDIVREAEYQGHHTPIVQISMRYGMLLFIVSEIMFLWHSFGLF
;
A
#
# COMPACT_ATOMS: atom_id res chain seq x y z
N MET A 1 4.97 -11.55 4.35
CA MET A 1 4.77 -10.10 4.15
C MET A 1 3.31 -9.67 4.23
N ALA A 2 2.36 -10.38 3.62
CA ALA A 2 0.93 -10.01 3.67
C ALA A 2 0.38 -9.84 5.11
N ALA A 3 0.63 -10.79 6.01
CA ALA A 3 0.21 -10.69 7.41
C ALA A 3 0.86 -9.52 8.17
N VAL A 4 2.14 -9.23 7.87
CA VAL A 4 2.88 -8.11 8.47
C VAL A 4 2.35 -6.77 7.96
N GLY A 5 2.04 -6.68 6.67
CA GLY A 5 1.39 -5.49 6.08
C GLY A 5 -0.01 -5.25 6.63
N ALA A 6 -0.79 -6.32 6.82
CA ALA A 6 -2.13 -6.22 7.44
C ALA A 6 -2.05 -5.75 8.90
N ALA A 7 -1.11 -6.31 9.68
CA ALA A 7 -0.86 -5.86 11.05
C ALA A 7 -0.36 -4.40 11.09
N ALA A 8 0.52 -4.00 10.18
CA ALA A 8 1.00 -2.62 10.07
C ALA A 8 -0.15 -1.65 9.75
N GLY A 9 -1.04 -2.00 8.83
CA GLY A 9 -2.25 -1.23 8.53
C GLY A 9 -3.17 -1.09 9.75
N PHE A 10 -3.36 -2.17 10.52
CA PHE A 10 -4.13 -2.12 11.77
C PHE A 10 -3.50 -1.17 12.80
N VAL A 11 -2.17 -1.21 12.95
CA VAL A 11 -1.43 -0.30 13.85
C VAL A 11 -1.55 1.16 13.39
N VAL A 12 -1.54 1.43 12.08
CA VAL A 12 -1.80 2.78 11.55
C VAL A 12 -3.20 3.26 11.92
N THR A 13 -4.24 2.43 11.75
CA THR A 13 -5.61 2.80 12.07
C THR A 13 -5.79 3.10 13.56
N ILE A 14 -5.22 2.26 14.44
CA ILE A 14 -5.24 2.51 15.90
C ILE A 14 -4.44 3.76 16.25
N GLY A 15 -3.23 3.92 15.70
CA GLY A 15 -2.38 5.07 15.95
C GLY A 15 -3.05 6.39 15.53
N ALA A 16 -3.71 6.40 14.36
CA ALA A 16 -4.47 7.54 13.88
C ALA A 16 -5.66 7.86 14.80
N ALA A 17 -6.42 6.84 15.24
CA ALA A 17 -7.52 7.04 16.18
C ALA A 17 -7.03 7.58 17.53
N MET A 18 -5.92 7.07 18.05
CA MET A 18 -5.29 7.55 19.29
C MET A 18 -4.79 8.99 19.15
N PHE A 19 -4.20 9.34 18.01
CA PHE A 19 -3.74 10.70 17.71
C PHE A 19 -4.92 11.70 17.65
N MET A 20 -6.02 11.33 16.99
CA MET A 20 -7.21 12.20 16.87
C MET A 20 -7.97 12.39 18.21
N HIS A 21 -7.85 11.45 19.14
CA HIS A 21 -8.50 11.51 20.47
C HIS A 21 -7.55 11.93 21.60
N GLU A 22 -6.41 12.54 21.28
CA GLU A 22 -5.40 13.06 22.23
C GLU A 22 -4.97 12.03 23.29
N LYS A 23 -4.89 10.74 22.91
CA LYS A 23 -4.39 9.70 23.81
C LYS A 23 -2.86 9.77 23.93
N PRO A 24 -2.30 9.46 25.11
CA PRO A 24 -0.85 9.40 25.28
C PRO A 24 -0.24 8.40 24.28
N PHE A 25 0.94 8.72 23.75
CA PHE A 25 1.68 7.94 22.74
C PHE A 25 1.02 7.80 21.36
N GLY A 26 -0.06 8.53 21.05
CA GLY A 26 -0.75 8.42 19.75
C GLY A 26 0.13 8.68 18.53
N LEU A 27 0.97 9.73 18.58
CA LEU A 27 1.90 10.07 17.49
C LEU A 27 2.96 9.00 17.27
N GLU A 28 3.50 8.42 18.36
CA GLU A 28 4.54 7.40 18.31
C GLU A 28 4.01 6.10 17.69
N VAL A 29 2.82 5.66 18.13
CA VAL A 29 2.15 4.48 17.57
C VAL A 29 1.83 4.67 16.09
N LEU A 30 1.35 5.85 15.71
CA LEU A 30 1.12 6.19 14.31
C LEU A 30 2.41 6.17 13.47
N ALA A 31 3.49 6.76 13.98
CA ALA A 31 4.79 6.79 13.29
C ALA A 31 5.38 5.39 13.11
N VAL A 32 5.27 4.53 14.12
CA VAL A 32 5.69 3.11 14.03
C VAL A 32 4.85 2.37 13.00
N GLY A 33 3.52 2.54 13.01
CA GLY A 33 2.62 1.94 12.02
C GLY A 33 3.00 2.34 10.59
N LEU A 34 3.21 3.63 10.34
CA LEU A 34 3.61 4.15 9.03
C LEU A 34 4.98 3.60 8.60
N GLY A 35 5.95 3.55 9.51
CA GLY A 35 7.26 2.96 9.26
C GLY A 35 7.18 1.48 8.85
N LEU A 36 6.33 0.69 9.51
CA LEU A 36 6.11 -0.71 9.18
C LEU A 36 5.43 -0.90 7.81
N VAL A 37 4.49 -0.03 7.45
CA VAL A 37 3.87 -0.05 6.11
C VAL A 37 4.91 0.22 5.04
N ILE A 38 5.71 1.29 5.19
CA ILE A 38 6.77 1.65 4.22
C ILE A 38 7.79 0.51 4.08
N LEU A 39 8.22 -0.07 5.20
CA LEU A 39 9.14 -1.21 5.19
C LEU A 39 8.54 -2.40 4.44
N THR A 40 7.27 -2.70 4.66
CA THR A 40 6.59 -3.81 3.99
C THR A 40 6.48 -3.58 2.49
N MET A 41 6.14 -2.35 2.06
CA MET A 41 6.10 -1.98 0.63
C MET A 41 7.48 -2.10 -0.01
N PHE A 42 8.52 -1.59 0.64
CA PHE A 42 9.90 -1.66 0.13
C PHE A 42 10.38 -3.11 -0.05
N LEU A 43 10.18 -3.95 0.97
CA LEU A 43 10.57 -5.36 0.91
C LEU A 43 9.78 -6.12 -0.16
N TRP A 44 8.48 -5.85 -0.28
CA TRP A 44 7.63 -6.49 -1.28
C TRP A 44 8.02 -6.11 -2.71
N TRP A 45 8.22 -4.82 -3.00
CA TRP A 45 8.66 -4.37 -4.32
C TRP A 45 10.06 -4.87 -4.68
N ARG A 46 10.98 -4.89 -3.70
CA ARG A 46 12.30 -5.51 -3.91
C ARG A 46 12.17 -6.97 -4.35
N ASP A 47 11.26 -7.73 -3.73
CA ASP A 47 11.06 -9.13 -4.06
C ASP A 47 10.43 -9.29 -5.46
N ILE A 48 9.49 -8.43 -5.85
CA ILE A 48 8.93 -8.39 -7.22
C ILE A 48 10.00 -8.10 -8.27
N VAL A 49 10.87 -7.10 -8.05
CA VAL A 49 11.97 -6.79 -8.98
C VAL A 49 12.91 -7.98 -9.10
N ARG A 50 13.17 -8.68 -7.99
CA ARG A 50 14.04 -9.86 -8.01
C ARG A 50 13.43 -11.02 -8.79
N GLU A 51 12.13 -11.25 -8.63
CA GLU A 51 11.38 -12.26 -9.38
C GLU A 51 11.35 -11.94 -10.88
N ALA A 52 11.23 -10.66 -11.23
CA ALA A 52 11.23 -10.18 -12.61
C ALA A 52 12.59 -10.37 -13.31
N GLU A 53 13.68 -9.90 -12.70
CA GLU A 53 15.01 -9.85 -13.34
C GLU A 53 15.79 -11.16 -13.24
N TYR A 54 15.77 -11.82 -12.07
CA TYR A 54 16.68 -12.93 -11.78
C TYR A 54 16.02 -14.31 -11.89
N GLN A 55 14.69 -14.40 -11.78
CA GLN A 55 13.96 -15.68 -11.84
C GLN A 55 13.17 -15.87 -13.14
N GLY A 56 12.98 -14.81 -13.94
CA GLY A 56 12.39 -14.89 -15.27
C GLY A 56 10.90 -15.28 -15.30
N HIS A 57 10.18 -15.15 -14.17
CA HIS A 57 8.77 -15.56 -14.06
C HIS A 57 7.78 -14.60 -14.74
N HIS A 58 8.27 -13.48 -15.30
CA HIS A 58 7.47 -12.50 -16.05
C HIS A 58 7.17 -12.96 -17.49
N THR A 59 6.47 -14.09 -17.62
CA THR A 59 5.97 -14.58 -18.91
C THR A 59 5.04 -13.53 -19.58
N PRO A 60 4.86 -13.56 -20.91
CA PRO A 60 4.02 -12.59 -21.61
C PRO A 60 2.59 -12.49 -21.04
N ILE A 61 2.04 -13.59 -20.53
CA ILE A 61 0.69 -13.61 -19.95
C ILE A 61 0.63 -12.86 -18.60
N VAL A 62 1.67 -12.98 -17.77
CA VAL A 62 1.80 -12.25 -16.49
C VAL A 62 2.04 -10.77 -16.73
N GLN A 63 2.78 -10.41 -17.78
CA GLN A 63 2.96 -9.00 -18.14
C GLN A 63 1.64 -8.35 -18.59
N ILE A 64 0.77 -9.09 -19.26
CA ILE A 64 -0.56 -8.61 -19.64
C ILE A 64 -1.41 -8.36 -18.38
N SER A 65 -1.43 -9.28 -17.42
CA SER A 65 -2.18 -9.07 -16.17
C SER A 65 -1.65 -7.88 -15.37
N MET A 66 -0.33 -7.69 -15.30
CA MET A 66 0.28 -6.52 -14.66
C MET A 66 -0.12 -5.20 -15.35
N ARG A 67 -0.17 -5.16 -16.69
CA ARG A 67 -0.62 -3.98 -17.44
C ARG A 67 -2.07 -3.62 -17.15
N TYR A 68 -2.96 -4.62 -17.18
CA TYR A 68 -4.37 -4.41 -16.82
C TYR A 68 -4.53 -4.02 -15.35
N GLY A 69 -3.75 -4.61 -14.43
CA GLY A 69 -3.74 -4.23 -13.01
C GLY A 69 -3.39 -2.76 -12.80
N MET A 70 -2.33 -2.28 -13.46
CA MET A 70 -1.95 -0.86 -13.38
C MET A 70 -2.97 0.07 -14.03
N LEU A 71 -3.56 -0.33 -15.17
CA LEU A 71 -4.64 0.43 -15.80
C LEU A 71 -5.83 0.60 -14.84
N LEU A 72 -6.29 -0.49 -14.24
CA LEU A 72 -7.43 -0.47 -13.31
C LEU A 72 -7.12 0.34 -12.05
N PHE A 73 -5.90 0.26 -11.52
CA PHE A 73 -5.46 1.10 -10.40
C PHE A 73 -5.49 2.60 -10.76
N ILE A 74 -4.98 2.99 -11.92
CA ILE A 74 -5.05 4.40 -12.38
C ILE A 74 -6.51 4.84 -12.56
N VAL A 75 -7.35 3.99 -13.14
CA VAL A 75 -8.78 4.28 -13.29
C VAL A 75 -9.44 4.48 -11.93
N SER A 76 -9.12 3.68 -10.90
CA SER A 76 -9.67 3.90 -9.55
C SER A 76 -9.21 5.22 -8.92
N GLU A 77 -7.96 5.65 -9.14
CA GLU A 77 -7.47 6.95 -8.67
C GLU A 77 -8.19 8.11 -9.36
N ILE A 78 -8.43 8.01 -10.68
CA ILE A 78 -9.20 9.01 -11.42
C ILE A 78 -10.63 9.11 -10.89
N MET A 79 -11.28 7.97 -10.59
CA MET A 79 -12.63 7.96 -10.02
C MET A 79 -12.66 8.58 -8.60
N PHE A 80 -11.66 8.30 -7.76
CA PHE A 80 -11.54 8.91 -6.44
C PHE A 80 -11.34 10.43 -6.51
N LEU A 81 -10.48 10.90 -7.40
CA LEU A 81 -10.24 12.33 -7.63
C LEU A 81 -11.50 13.00 -8.20
N TRP A 82 -12.16 12.38 -9.18
CA TRP A 82 -13.40 12.88 -9.77
C TRP A 82 -14.47 13.13 -8.70
N HIS A 83 -14.70 12.16 -7.81
CA HIS A 83 -15.66 12.31 -6.71
C HIS A 83 -15.26 13.41 -5.72
N SER A 84 -13.96 13.56 -5.43
CA SER A 84 -13.44 14.59 -4.52
C SER A 84 -13.59 16.02 -5.06
N PHE A 85 -13.68 16.22 -6.39
CA PHE A 85 -13.88 17.53 -7.04
C PHE A 85 -15.35 17.92 -7.26
N GLY A 86 -16.32 17.07 -6.91
CA GLY A 86 -17.75 17.40 -7.02
C GLY A 86 -18.28 17.47 -8.45
N LEU A 87 -17.63 16.82 -9.42
CA LEU A 87 -18.22 16.54 -10.74
C LEU A 87 -19.25 15.38 -10.63
N PHE A 88 -20.17 15.54 -9.65
CA PHE A 88 -20.94 14.61 -8.79
C PHE A 88 -20.35 14.43 -7.40
#